data_AF-A0A517KVX8-F1
#
_entry.id   AF-A0A517KVX8-F1
#
_cell.length_a   1.000
_cell.length_b   1.000
_cell.length_c   1.000
_cell.angle_alpha   90.00
_cell.angle_beta   90.00
_cell.angle_gamma   90.00
#
_symmetry.space_group_name_H-M   'P 1'
#
loop_
_entity.id
_entity.type
_entity.pdbx_description
1 polymer ?
#
loop_
_entity_poly.entity_id
_entity_poly.type
_entity_poly.pdbx_seq_one_letter_code
_entity_poly.pdbx_strand_id
1 'polypeptide(L)'
;MFKSNGWHTQWILRYGETQQSHYHSRAHECMAVLSGTATIRFGAADLTTDLKKSTWEDAHEAGVEVEAKAGDVFLIPAGVAHKTFDTSPKRDFALLTPGQGRGIEVEDGNVEEALKRVTLEGFCMMGAYPEDGKWDFATGGEDAGDYESVWGIGKPERDPVLGLSESGLCAIWKEVDMTGFEEGRKREDKSFDGLRTEFSDLGLAKS
;
A
#
# COMPACT_ATOMS: atom_id res chain seq x y z
N MET A 1 -19.32 -8.57 2.54
CA MET A 1 -18.53 -9.04 1.39
C MET A 1 -17.11 -9.40 1.83
N PHE A 2 -16.29 -8.44 2.26
CA PHE A 2 -14.91 -8.73 2.73
C PHE A 2 -14.86 -9.75 3.87
N LYS A 3 -15.64 -9.54 4.94
CA LYS A 3 -15.65 -10.43 6.11
C LYS A 3 -16.00 -11.88 5.77
N SER A 4 -16.92 -12.13 4.86
CA SER A 4 -17.29 -13.50 4.44
C SER A 4 -16.18 -14.20 3.64
N ASN A 5 -15.20 -13.45 3.15
CA ASN A 5 -14.03 -13.96 2.43
C ASN A 5 -12.76 -13.94 3.30
N GLY A 6 -12.86 -13.74 4.62
CA GLY A 6 -11.69 -13.70 5.52
C GLY A 6 -10.92 -12.37 5.50
N TRP A 7 -11.56 -11.29 5.03
CA TRP A 7 -10.97 -9.94 5.03
C TRP A 7 -11.69 -9.04 6.03
N HIS A 8 -10.93 -8.44 6.94
CA HIS A 8 -11.47 -7.59 8.00
C HIS A 8 -11.27 -6.13 7.67
N THR A 9 -12.38 -5.39 7.60
CA THR A 9 -12.35 -3.93 7.53
C THR A 9 -11.72 -3.37 8.79
N GLN A 10 -10.66 -2.58 8.64
CA GLN A 10 -9.93 -1.97 9.76
C GLN A 10 -10.23 -0.48 9.90
N TRP A 11 -10.58 0.19 8.80
CA TRP A 11 -10.81 1.63 8.79
C TRP A 11 -11.75 2.08 7.67
N ILE A 12 -12.40 3.23 7.88
CA ILE A 12 -12.95 4.06 6.80
C ILE A 12 -12.36 5.46 6.94
N LEU A 13 -11.73 5.94 5.87
CA LEU A 13 -11.08 7.24 5.80
C LEU A 13 -11.74 8.10 4.74
N ARG A 14 -11.88 9.39 5.05
CA ARG A 14 -12.02 10.45 4.04
C ARG A 14 -10.65 11.05 3.79
N TYR A 15 -10.20 11.03 2.54
CA TYR A 15 -8.90 11.58 2.17
C TYR A 15 -8.95 13.11 2.04
N GLY A 16 -7.82 13.73 2.38
CA GLY A 16 -7.56 15.15 2.16
C GLY A 16 -7.04 15.44 0.76
N GLU A 17 -6.21 16.49 0.64
CA GLU A 17 -5.62 16.89 -0.64
C GLU A 17 -4.51 15.93 -1.12
N THR A 18 -3.65 15.47 -0.20
CA THR A 18 -2.61 14.46 -0.45
C THR A 18 -2.15 13.86 0.90
N GLN A 19 -1.28 12.85 0.83
CA GLN A 19 -0.64 12.19 1.96
C GLN A 19 0.78 11.74 1.57
N GLN A 20 1.58 11.31 2.54
CA GLN A 20 2.86 10.66 2.26
C GLN A 20 2.63 9.27 1.64
N SER A 21 3.49 8.87 0.70
CA SER A 21 3.55 7.48 0.25
C SER A 21 3.86 6.53 1.41
N HIS A 22 3.12 5.44 1.48
CA HIS A 22 3.33 4.40 2.48
C HIS A 22 3.08 3.02 1.89
N TYR A 23 3.58 1.99 2.57
CA TYR A 23 3.38 0.59 2.23
C TYR A 23 3.12 -0.24 3.49
N HIS A 24 2.61 -1.44 3.26
CA HIS A 24 2.45 -2.49 4.26
C HIS A 24 3.42 -3.62 3.95
N SER A 25 4.44 -3.82 4.77
CA SER A 25 5.47 -4.84 4.53
C SER A 25 5.00 -6.24 4.94
N ARG A 26 3.96 -6.31 5.78
CA ARG A 26 3.53 -7.54 6.43
C ARG A 26 2.18 -8.10 5.98
N ALA A 27 1.45 -7.36 5.15
CA ALA A 27 0.11 -7.74 4.74
C ALA A 27 -0.26 -7.16 3.38
N HIS A 28 -1.06 -7.90 2.63
CA HIS A 28 -1.80 -7.36 1.50
C HIS A 28 -2.93 -6.47 1.99
N GLU A 29 -3.24 -5.44 1.22
CA GLU A 29 -4.33 -4.52 1.52
C GLU A 29 -5.37 -4.54 0.42
N CYS A 30 -6.65 -4.59 0.82
CA CYS A 30 -7.77 -4.38 -0.06
C CYS A 30 -8.40 -3.03 0.28
N MET A 31 -8.44 -2.12 -0.69
CA MET A 31 -9.13 -0.84 -0.57
C MET A 31 -10.37 -0.80 -1.47
N ALA A 32 -11.48 -0.26 -0.99
CA ALA A 32 -12.65 0.01 -1.84
C ALA A 32 -13.07 1.47 -1.73
N VAL A 33 -13.37 2.08 -2.88
CA VAL A 33 -13.85 3.46 -2.96
C VAL A 33 -15.34 3.51 -2.66
N LEU A 34 -15.70 4.25 -1.63
CA LEU A 34 -17.08 4.39 -1.17
C LEU A 34 -17.78 5.63 -1.75
N SER A 35 -17.04 6.71 -2.01
CA SER A 35 -17.57 7.94 -2.58
C SER A 35 -16.48 8.79 -3.23
N GLY A 36 -16.89 9.72 -4.10
CA GLY A 36 -15.99 10.69 -4.74
C GLY A 36 -15.10 10.09 -5.84
N THR A 37 -14.10 10.88 -6.25
CA THR A 37 -13.00 10.46 -7.13
C THR A 37 -11.65 10.95 -6.61
N ALA A 38 -10.56 10.29 -6.99
CA ALA A 38 -9.19 10.71 -6.70
C ALA A 38 -8.20 10.06 -7.68
N THR A 39 -6.94 10.48 -7.63
CA THR A 39 -5.82 9.74 -8.24
C THR A 39 -5.11 8.95 -7.17
N ILE A 40 -4.83 7.67 -7.46
CA ILE A 40 -3.97 6.83 -6.61
C ILE A 40 -2.71 6.50 -7.39
N ARG A 41 -1.55 6.79 -6.79
CA ARG A 41 -0.23 6.40 -7.33
C ARG A 41 0.26 5.17 -6.59
N PHE A 42 0.70 4.16 -7.33
CA PHE A 42 1.24 2.89 -6.83
C PHE A 42 2.70 2.71 -7.24
N GLY A 43 3.49 2.07 -6.37
CA GLY A 43 4.87 1.67 -6.61
C GLY A 43 5.90 2.80 -6.54
N ALA A 44 5.56 3.96 -5.97
CA ALA A 44 6.44 5.13 -5.92
C ALA A 44 6.68 5.63 -4.48
N ALA A 45 7.94 5.66 -4.06
CA ALA A 45 8.36 6.32 -2.83
C ALA A 45 8.49 7.85 -3.03
N ASP A 46 8.27 8.61 -1.96
CA ASP A 46 8.54 10.04 -1.93
C ASP A 46 10.05 10.29 -1.76
N LEU A 47 10.64 11.21 -2.56
CA LEU A 47 12.06 11.58 -2.46
C LEU A 47 12.28 12.79 -1.53
N THR A 48 11.20 13.32 -0.94
CA THR A 48 11.21 14.48 -0.05
C THR A 48 10.02 14.44 0.90
N THR A 49 10.16 15.08 2.06
CA THR A 49 9.06 15.26 3.02
C THR A 49 8.11 16.39 2.64
N ASP A 50 8.43 17.18 1.61
CA ASP A 50 7.52 18.19 1.06
C ASP A 50 6.41 17.50 0.26
N LEU A 51 5.21 17.43 0.83
CA LEU A 51 4.07 16.75 0.21
C LEU A 51 3.65 17.37 -1.13
N LYS A 52 3.88 18.66 -1.37
CA LYS A 52 3.53 19.26 -2.66
C LYS A 52 4.48 18.79 -3.74
N LYS A 53 5.78 18.84 -3.44
CA LYS A 53 6.81 18.41 -4.39
C LYS A 53 6.74 16.92 -4.67
N SER A 54 6.51 16.10 -3.65
CA SER A 54 6.38 14.66 -3.84
C SER A 54 5.07 14.23 -4.49
N THR A 55 4.05 15.11 -4.55
CA THR A 55 2.77 14.79 -5.18
C THR A 55 2.67 15.33 -6.60
N TRP A 56 3.01 16.60 -6.85
CA TRP A 56 2.78 17.26 -8.14
C TRP A 56 4.05 17.74 -8.85
N GLU A 57 5.23 17.45 -8.32
CA GLU A 57 6.52 17.71 -8.97
C GLU A 57 7.34 16.41 -9.05
N ASP A 58 8.60 16.48 -9.49
CA ASP A 58 9.42 15.31 -9.79
C ASP A 58 10.11 14.69 -8.55
N ALA A 59 9.64 15.00 -7.34
CA ALA A 59 10.27 14.55 -6.09
C ALA A 59 9.68 13.22 -5.57
N HIS A 60 9.51 12.26 -6.45
CA HIS A 60 9.06 10.89 -6.17
C HIS A 60 9.64 9.91 -7.19
N GLU A 61 9.67 8.62 -6.86
CA GLU A 61 10.05 7.57 -7.81
C GLU A 61 9.00 7.38 -8.91
N ALA A 62 9.37 6.69 -9.99
CA ALA A 62 8.42 6.31 -11.03
C ALA A 62 7.37 5.34 -10.47
N GLY A 63 6.11 5.53 -10.84
CA GLY A 63 4.99 4.69 -10.41
C GLY A 63 3.86 4.67 -11.42
N VAL A 64 2.78 3.99 -11.08
CA VAL A 64 1.56 3.92 -11.89
C VAL A 64 0.47 4.74 -11.22
N GLU A 65 -0.12 5.66 -11.96
CA GLU A 65 -1.26 6.47 -11.50
C GLU A 65 -2.57 5.95 -12.11
N VAL A 66 -3.59 5.85 -11.27
CA VAL A 66 -4.93 5.37 -11.65
C VAL A 66 -5.97 6.33 -11.11
N GLU A 67 -6.92 6.72 -11.95
CA GLU A 67 -8.13 7.43 -11.51
C GLU A 67 -9.08 6.44 -10.81
N ALA A 68 -9.42 6.76 -9.57
CA ALA A 68 -10.29 5.97 -8.72
C ALA A 68 -11.66 6.66 -8.55
N LYS A 69 -12.74 5.89 -8.58
CA LYS A 69 -14.11 6.36 -8.33
C LYS A 69 -14.92 5.37 -7.51
N ALA A 70 -16.03 5.83 -6.95
CA ALA A 70 -16.94 5.00 -6.17
C ALA A 70 -17.30 3.68 -6.89
N GLY A 71 -17.14 2.56 -6.18
CA GLY A 71 -17.32 1.21 -6.70
C GLY A 71 -16.04 0.51 -7.14
N ASP A 72 -14.93 1.23 -7.33
CA ASP A 72 -13.64 0.60 -7.63
C ASP A 72 -13.07 -0.11 -6.39
N VAL A 73 -12.37 -1.22 -6.62
CA VAL A 73 -11.68 -2.00 -5.59
C VAL A 73 -10.25 -2.24 -6.04
N PHE A 74 -9.31 -1.95 -5.14
CA PHE A 74 -7.88 -2.14 -5.34
C PHE A 74 -7.40 -3.22 -4.40
N LEU A 75 -6.56 -4.11 -4.93
CA LEU A 75 -5.76 -4.99 -4.12
C LEU A 75 -4.30 -4.60 -4.28
N ILE A 76 -3.66 -4.33 -3.15
CA ILE A 76 -2.30 -3.84 -3.06
C ILE A 76 -1.44 -4.96 -2.45
N PRO A 77 -0.51 -5.53 -3.23
CA PRO A 77 0.46 -6.48 -2.71
C PRO A 77 1.31 -5.88 -1.58
N ALA A 78 1.81 -6.73 -0.69
CA ALA A 78 2.70 -6.27 0.38
C ALA A 78 3.96 -5.65 -0.23
N GLY A 79 4.45 -4.57 0.37
CA GLY A 79 5.61 -3.83 -0.12
C GLY A 79 5.31 -2.81 -1.23
N VAL A 80 4.09 -2.75 -1.76
CA VAL A 80 3.74 -1.75 -2.79
C VAL A 80 3.38 -0.42 -2.14
N ALA A 81 4.27 0.56 -2.30
CA ALA A 81 4.01 1.94 -1.88
C ALA A 81 2.81 2.51 -2.61
N HIS A 82 1.98 3.27 -1.90
CA HIS A 82 0.85 3.96 -2.52
C HIS A 82 0.52 5.27 -1.81
N LYS A 83 -0.09 6.20 -2.56
CA LYS A 83 -0.62 7.48 -2.04
C LYS A 83 -1.85 7.91 -2.82
N THR A 84 -2.71 8.69 -2.17
CA THR A 84 -3.97 9.21 -2.73
C THR A 84 -3.87 10.72 -2.78
N PHE A 85 -4.25 11.34 -3.90
CA PHE A 85 -4.25 12.79 -4.09
C PHE A 85 -5.30 13.21 -5.12
N ASP A 86 -5.46 14.53 -5.34
CA ASP A 86 -6.44 15.10 -6.28
C ASP A 86 -7.89 14.64 -6.02
N THR A 87 -8.28 14.63 -4.74
CA THR A 87 -9.62 14.24 -4.31
C THR A 87 -10.71 15.19 -4.81
N SER A 88 -11.85 14.63 -5.18
CA SER A 88 -13.05 15.37 -5.56
C SER A 88 -14.33 14.74 -5.00
N PRO A 89 -15.20 15.52 -4.32
CA PRO A 89 -14.99 16.93 -3.96
C PRO A 89 -13.92 17.07 -2.87
N LYS A 90 -13.15 18.17 -2.90
CA LYS A 90 -12.13 18.48 -1.89
C LYS A 90 -12.77 18.61 -0.50
N ARG A 91 -12.20 17.89 0.46
CA ARG A 91 -12.57 17.89 1.89
C ARG A 91 -11.33 17.69 2.75
N ASP A 92 -11.43 18.00 4.03
CA ASP A 92 -10.37 17.70 4.99
C ASP A 92 -10.34 16.20 5.33
N PHE A 93 -9.14 15.70 5.62
CA PHE A 93 -8.94 14.33 6.08
C PHE A 93 -9.78 14.04 7.33
N ALA A 94 -10.39 12.86 7.39
CA ALA A 94 -11.08 12.38 8.58
C ALA A 94 -11.06 10.85 8.68
N LEU A 95 -10.77 10.33 9.87
CA LEU A 95 -11.09 8.96 10.23
C LEU A 95 -12.58 8.88 10.58
N LEU A 96 -13.34 8.12 9.79
CA LEU A 96 -14.80 8.03 9.92
C LEU A 96 -15.23 6.87 10.81
N THR A 97 -14.39 5.85 10.97
CA THR A 97 -14.62 4.76 11.93
C THR A 97 -14.10 5.11 13.32
N PRO A 98 -14.78 4.68 14.40
CA PRO A 98 -14.23 4.74 15.75
C PRO A 98 -12.85 4.05 15.87
N GLY A 99 -12.01 4.53 16.80
CA GLY A 99 -10.67 3.99 17.07
C GLY A 99 -9.56 4.84 16.45
N GLN A 100 -8.40 4.21 16.20
CA GLN A 100 -7.19 4.89 15.68
C GLN A 100 -6.80 4.47 14.26
N GLY A 101 -7.74 3.89 13.51
CA GLY A 101 -7.47 3.36 12.16
C GLY A 101 -6.74 2.02 12.15
N ARG A 102 -6.51 1.42 13.33
CA ARG A 102 -5.97 0.06 13.53
C ARG A 102 -7.05 -0.89 14.05
N GLY A 103 -8.17 -0.91 13.33
CA GLY A 103 -9.38 -1.58 13.73
C GLY A 103 -10.48 -0.61 14.11
N ILE A 104 -11.71 -1.12 14.06
CA ILE A 104 -12.91 -0.37 14.42
C ILE A 104 -13.19 -0.66 15.90
N GLU A 105 -12.90 0.32 16.76
CA GLU A 105 -13.04 0.19 18.21
C GLU A 105 -14.46 0.56 18.64
N VAL A 106 -15.27 -0.46 18.95
CA VAL A 106 -16.67 -0.31 19.38
C VAL A 106 -16.87 -0.98 20.75
N GLU A 107 -17.40 -0.22 21.72
CA GLU A 107 -17.57 -0.69 23.11
C GLU A 107 -18.44 -1.95 23.24
N ASP A 108 -19.41 -2.13 22.34
CA ASP A 108 -20.32 -3.28 22.30
C ASP A 108 -19.93 -4.36 21.27
N GLY A 109 -18.81 -4.18 20.56
CA GLY A 109 -18.38 -5.06 19.48
C GLY A 109 -19.22 -4.94 18.20
N ASN A 110 -20.22 -4.05 18.15
CA ASN A 110 -21.15 -3.95 17.03
C ASN A 110 -20.63 -3.01 15.93
N VAL A 111 -19.66 -3.52 15.17
CA VAL A 111 -19.06 -2.80 14.03
C VAL A 111 -20.10 -2.39 13.00
N GLU A 112 -21.14 -3.20 12.77
CA GLU A 112 -22.18 -2.90 11.78
C GLU A 112 -22.95 -1.61 12.12
N GLU A 113 -23.31 -1.42 13.38
CA GLU A 113 -23.98 -0.20 13.84
C GLU A 113 -23.08 1.03 13.79
N ALA A 114 -21.77 0.89 14.06
CA ALA A 114 -20.82 1.98 13.87
C ALA A 114 -20.72 2.39 12.41
N LEU A 115 -20.71 1.43 11.49
CA LEU A 115 -20.66 1.69 10.05
C LEU A 115 -21.94 2.38 9.53
N LYS A 116 -23.12 2.06 10.08
CA LYS A 116 -24.39 2.73 9.70
C LYS A 116 -24.43 4.22 10.00
N ARG A 117 -23.58 4.70 10.91
CA ARG A 117 -23.50 6.12 11.31
C ARG A 117 -22.53 6.93 10.47
N VAL A 118 -21.76 6.28 9.60
CA VAL A 118 -20.77 6.95 8.75
C VAL A 118 -21.47 7.68 7.62
N THR A 119 -21.29 9.00 7.57
CA THR A 119 -21.71 9.83 6.43
C THR A 119 -20.56 9.91 5.42
N LEU A 120 -20.84 9.48 4.18
CA LEU A 120 -19.88 9.51 3.08
C LEU A 120 -19.95 10.84 2.34
N GLU A 121 -18.96 11.70 2.55
CA GLU A 121 -18.77 12.95 1.82
C GLU A 121 -17.32 13.08 1.37
N GLY A 122 -17.06 13.65 0.19
CA GLY A 122 -15.70 13.70 -0.36
C GLY A 122 -15.25 12.36 -0.94
N PHE A 123 -13.94 12.19 -1.06
CA PHE A 123 -13.34 10.92 -1.45
C PHE A 123 -13.13 10.04 -0.21
N CYS A 124 -13.96 9.00 -0.09
CA CYS A 124 -13.91 8.07 1.04
C CYS A 124 -13.51 6.67 0.55
N MET A 125 -12.63 6.01 1.28
CA MET A 125 -12.32 4.60 1.07
C MET A 125 -12.45 3.82 2.36
N MET A 126 -12.62 2.51 2.22
CA MET A 126 -12.44 1.54 3.28
C MET A 126 -11.22 0.68 2.99
N GLY A 127 -10.48 0.32 4.04
CA GLY A 127 -9.38 -0.64 3.98
C GLY A 127 -9.72 -1.92 4.72
N ALA A 128 -9.35 -3.04 4.14
CA ALA A 128 -9.51 -4.36 4.70
C ALA A 128 -8.25 -5.21 4.48
N TYR A 129 -7.98 -6.12 5.42
CA TYR A 129 -6.78 -6.96 5.44
C TYR A 129 -7.16 -8.42 5.74
N PRO A 130 -6.37 -9.42 5.29
CA PRO A 130 -6.60 -10.83 5.62
C PRO A 130 -6.60 -11.09 7.13
N GLU A 131 -7.36 -12.09 7.58
CA GLU A 131 -7.59 -12.43 9.00
C GLU A 131 -6.32 -12.79 9.79
N ASP A 132 -5.29 -13.28 9.12
CA ASP A 132 -3.97 -13.59 9.68
C ASP A 132 -2.99 -12.39 9.68
N GLY A 133 -3.37 -11.29 9.03
CA GLY A 133 -2.50 -10.17 8.69
C GLY A 133 -2.26 -9.18 9.82
N LYS A 134 -1.16 -9.34 10.56
CA LYS A 134 -0.54 -8.26 11.33
C LYS A 134 0.03 -7.21 10.38
N TRP A 135 -0.78 -6.26 9.97
CA TRP A 135 -0.37 -5.16 9.09
C TRP A 135 0.36 -4.04 9.87
N ASP A 136 1.31 -3.41 9.20
CA ASP A 136 2.20 -2.36 9.68
C ASP A 136 1.96 -1.04 8.94
N PHE A 137 2.75 0.00 9.14
CA PHE A 137 2.64 1.24 8.36
C PHE A 137 4.05 1.79 8.17
N ALA A 138 4.58 1.66 6.96
CA ALA A 138 5.96 1.99 6.63
C ALA A 138 5.99 3.10 5.55
N THR A 139 6.93 4.02 5.65
CA THR A 139 7.02 5.27 4.88
C THR A 139 8.28 5.39 4.03
N GLY A 140 9.23 4.47 4.18
CA GLY A 140 10.43 4.35 3.37
C GLY A 140 11.62 3.80 4.15
N GLY A 141 12.21 2.70 3.65
CA GLY A 141 13.49 2.17 4.14
C GLY A 141 13.42 1.37 5.45
N GLU A 142 12.25 1.20 6.06
CA GLU A 142 12.08 0.40 7.29
C GLU A 142 12.44 -1.07 7.07
N ASP A 143 12.17 -1.63 5.88
CA ASP A 143 12.53 -3.00 5.49
C ASP A 143 13.74 -3.04 4.54
N ALA A 144 14.58 -2.00 4.52
CA ALA A 144 15.76 -1.97 3.66
C ALA A 144 16.73 -3.11 4.01
N GLY A 145 16.95 -4.01 3.04
CA GLY A 145 17.76 -5.21 3.22
C GLY A 145 16.99 -6.44 3.71
N ASP A 146 15.69 -6.33 4.00
CA ASP A 146 14.79 -7.44 4.36
C ASP A 146 13.64 -7.61 3.33
N TYR A 147 13.91 -7.34 2.06
CA TYR A 147 12.90 -7.39 0.99
C TYR A 147 12.26 -8.76 0.81
N GLU A 148 13.01 -9.83 1.07
CA GLU A 148 12.54 -11.21 0.92
C GLU A 148 11.41 -11.54 1.92
N SER A 149 11.40 -10.93 3.10
CA SER A 149 10.33 -11.16 4.08
C SER A 149 9.00 -10.54 3.60
N VAL A 150 9.09 -9.42 2.89
CA VAL A 150 7.96 -8.70 2.28
C VAL A 150 7.46 -9.42 1.01
N TRP A 151 8.37 -9.82 0.14
CA TRP A 151 8.03 -10.54 -1.10
C TRP A 151 7.57 -11.97 -0.84
N GLY A 152 7.99 -12.56 0.29
CA GLY A 152 7.56 -13.88 0.75
C GLY A 152 6.17 -13.91 1.38
N ILE A 153 5.47 -12.78 1.52
CA ILE A 153 4.10 -12.75 2.01
C ILE A 153 3.21 -13.56 1.06
N GLY A 154 2.66 -14.65 1.61
CA GLY A 154 1.86 -15.60 0.88
C GLY A 154 0.59 -14.96 0.35
N LYS A 155 0.21 -15.40 -0.85
CA LYS A 155 -1.06 -15.04 -1.47
C LYS A 155 -2.24 -15.35 -0.54
N PRO A 156 -3.25 -14.48 -0.44
CA PRO A 156 -4.40 -14.72 0.42
C PRO A 156 -5.24 -15.90 -0.09
N GLU A 157 -5.87 -16.63 0.83
CA GLU A 157 -6.68 -17.81 0.50
C GLU A 157 -7.88 -17.49 -0.41
N ARG A 158 -8.41 -16.27 -0.30
CA ARG A 158 -9.62 -15.81 -1.00
C ARG A 158 -9.46 -14.38 -1.49
N ASP A 159 -10.03 -14.11 -2.66
CA ASP A 159 -10.22 -12.75 -3.15
C ASP A 159 -11.21 -12.01 -2.23
N PRO A 160 -10.94 -10.75 -1.84
CA PRO A 160 -11.80 -10.00 -0.92
C PRO A 160 -13.24 -9.82 -1.44
N VAL A 161 -13.43 -9.73 -2.75
CA VAL A 161 -14.72 -9.51 -3.41
C VAL A 161 -15.28 -10.82 -3.95
N LEU A 162 -14.47 -11.54 -4.74
CA LEU A 162 -14.88 -12.67 -5.57
C LEU A 162 -14.64 -14.03 -4.93
N GLY A 163 -14.06 -14.08 -3.73
CA GLY A 163 -13.81 -15.31 -2.99
C GLY A 163 -12.94 -16.30 -3.79
N LEU A 164 -13.50 -17.44 -4.15
CA LEU A 164 -12.81 -18.51 -4.90
C LEU A 164 -13.10 -18.50 -6.41
N SER A 165 -13.70 -17.43 -6.93
CA SER A 165 -14.01 -17.34 -8.36
C SER A 165 -12.75 -17.46 -9.23
N GLU A 166 -12.87 -18.14 -10.38
CA GLU A 166 -11.81 -18.22 -11.40
C GLU A 166 -11.53 -16.86 -12.08
N SER A 167 -12.44 -15.89 -11.93
CA SER A 167 -12.22 -14.49 -12.34
C SER A 167 -11.60 -13.62 -11.24
N GLY A 168 -11.39 -14.17 -10.05
CA GLY A 168 -10.83 -13.46 -8.91
C GLY A 168 -9.32 -13.54 -8.83
N LEU A 169 -8.75 -12.75 -7.92
CA LEU A 169 -7.33 -12.73 -7.60
C LEU A 169 -6.75 -14.13 -7.45
N CYS A 170 -7.47 -15.03 -6.78
CA CYS A 170 -6.99 -16.37 -6.48
C CYS A 170 -6.73 -17.22 -7.73
N ALA A 171 -7.30 -16.88 -8.88
CA ALA A 171 -6.99 -17.53 -10.15
C ALA A 171 -6.04 -16.72 -11.04
N ILE A 172 -6.06 -15.38 -10.92
CA ILE A 172 -5.25 -14.49 -11.77
C ILE A 172 -3.80 -14.37 -11.25
N TRP A 173 -3.62 -14.27 -9.93
CA TRP A 173 -2.31 -14.18 -9.30
C TRP A 173 -1.67 -15.57 -9.28
N LYS A 174 -0.93 -15.89 -10.34
CA LYS A 174 -0.17 -17.14 -10.43
C LYS A 174 1.09 -17.02 -9.58
N GLU A 175 1.49 -18.12 -8.95
CA GLU A 175 2.78 -18.16 -8.27
C GLU A 175 3.88 -17.82 -9.26
N VAL A 176 4.75 -16.90 -8.86
CA VAL A 176 5.97 -16.61 -9.59
C VAL A 176 7.01 -17.60 -9.09
N ASP A 177 7.59 -18.35 -10.02
CA ASP A 177 8.69 -19.27 -9.70
C ASP A 177 9.92 -18.45 -9.28
N MET A 178 10.18 -18.42 -7.97
CA MET A 178 11.30 -17.70 -7.38
C MET A 178 12.63 -18.46 -7.48
N THR A 179 12.66 -19.68 -8.04
CA THR A 179 13.89 -20.49 -8.12
C THR A 179 15.01 -19.82 -8.92
N GLY A 180 14.68 -18.96 -9.90
CA GLY A 180 15.64 -18.20 -10.69
C GLY A 180 16.30 -17.02 -9.96
N PHE A 181 15.71 -16.52 -8.86
CA PHE A 181 16.30 -15.43 -8.07
C PHE A 181 17.49 -15.91 -7.23
N GLU A 182 17.47 -17.17 -6.75
CA GLU A 182 18.58 -17.76 -6.02
C GLU A 182 19.83 -18.01 -6.89
N GLU A 183 19.67 -18.25 -8.19
CA GLU A 183 20.81 -18.40 -9.12
C GLU A 183 21.51 -17.05 -9.43
N GLY A 184 20.76 -15.94 -9.44
CA GLY A 184 21.31 -14.58 -9.50
C GLY A 184 22.21 -14.25 -8.30
N ARG A 185 21.82 -14.72 -7.11
CA ARG A 185 22.58 -14.58 -5.84
C ARG A 185 24.00 -15.15 -5.93
N LYS A 186 24.21 -16.25 -6.66
CA LYS A 186 25.54 -16.87 -6.83
C LYS A 186 26.44 -16.13 -7.83
N ARG A 187 25.88 -15.28 -8.70
CA ARG A 187 26.65 -14.51 -9.68
C ARG A 187 27.14 -13.17 -9.11
N GLU A 188 26.33 -12.49 -8.31
CA GLU A 188 26.68 -11.16 -7.76
C GLU A 188 27.68 -11.22 -6.60
N ASP A 189 27.71 -12.32 -5.83
CA ASP A 189 28.69 -12.53 -4.74
C ASP A 189 30.15 -12.69 -5.22
N LYS A 190 30.39 -12.76 -6.53
CA LYS A 190 31.74 -12.83 -7.11
C LYS A 190 32.22 -11.54 -7.79
N SER A 191 31.39 -10.51 -7.90
CA SER A 191 31.76 -9.24 -8.54
C SER A 191 31.86 -8.05 -7.59
N PHE A 192 31.45 -8.19 -6.33
CA PHE A 192 31.40 -7.08 -5.37
C PHE A 192 32.66 -6.88 -4.50
N ASP A 193 33.77 -7.57 -4.81
CA ASP A 193 35.08 -7.32 -4.17
C ASP A 193 35.98 -6.35 -4.99
N GLY A 194 35.52 -5.93 -6.18
CA GLY A 194 36.30 -5.08 -7.10
C GLY A 194 35.94 -3.59 -7.10
N LEU A 195 34.79 -3.19 -6.55
CA LEU A 195 34.29 -1.80 -6.65
C LEU A 195 34.53 -0.93 -5.41
N ARG A 196 35.24 -1.44 -4.40
CA ARG A 196 35.63 -0.66 -3.22
C ARG A 196 36.91 0.16 -3.40
N THR A 197 37.49 0.20 -4.60
CA THR A 197 38.80 0.83 -4.86
C THR A 197 38.81 1.94 -5.92
N GLU A 198 37.67 2.39 -6.45
CA GLU A 198 37.63 3.50 -7.43
C GLU A 198 36.68 4.64 -7.05
N PHE A 199 36.74 5.10 -5.80
CA PHE A 199 36.23 6.43 -5.41
C PHE A 199 37.22 7.22 -4.52
N SER A 200 38.52 6.92 -4.64
CA SER A 200 39.60 7.73 -4.04
C SER A 200 40.36 8.62 -5.04
N ASP A 201 40.07 8.56 -6.34
CA ASP A 201 40.86 9.22 -7.40
C ASP A 201 40.13 10.34 -8.16
N LEU A 202 39.08 10.94 -7.59
CA LEU A 202 38.57 12.23 -8.06
C LEU A 202 38.85 13.31 -7.01
N GLY A 203 40.12 13.71 -6.97
CA GLY A 203 40.61 14.82 -6.19
C GLY A 203 39.96 16.15 -6.58
N LEU A 204 38.87 16.50 -5.90
CA LEU A 204 38.39 17.87 -5.76
C LEU A 204 38.22 18.19 -4.28
N ALA A 205 39.37 18.40 -3.63
CA ALA A 205 39.47 19.07 -2.35
C ALA A 205 39.76 20.56 -2.57
N LYS A 206 38.87 21.40 -2.05
CA LYS A 206 39.08 22.71 -1.44
C LYS A 206 39.58 23.89 -2.30
N SER A 207 38.69 24.89 -2.42
CA SER A 207 38.89 26.23 -1.83
C SER A 207 37.57 26.78 -1.35
#